data_AF-A0A7T1MAL0-F1
#
_entry.id   AF-A0A7T1MAL0-F1
#
_cell.length_a   1.000
_cell.length_b   1.000
_cell.length_c   1.000
_cell.angle_alpha   90.00
_cell.angle_beta   90.00
_cell.angle_gamma   90.00
#
_symmetry.space_group_name_H-M   'P 1'
#
loop_
_entity.id
_entity.type
_entity.pdbx_description
1 polymer ?
#
loop_
_entity_poly.entity_id
_entity_poly.type
_entity_poly.pdbx_seq_one_letter_code
_entity_poly.pdbx_strand_id
1 'polypeptide(L)' 'MAEPLAQSASLDDTVPQPPDCSHDDWRWIRDALRYLGRDLHRRSYAVDSQRRELLWAEMDACLLLAERIGASLPDPEL' A
#
# COMPACT_ATOMS: atom_id res chain seq x y z
N MET A 1 -55.33 -8.55 -9.53
CA MET A 1 -54.21 -9.47 -9.81
C MET A 1 -52.96 -8.73 -9.38
N ALA A 2 -52.44 -9.06 -8.19
CA ALA A 2 -51.23 -8.43 -7.64
C ALA A 2 -50.06 -9.38 -7.89
N GLU A 3 -49.05 -8.93 -8.63
CA GLU A 3 -47.77 -9.62 -8.76
C GLU A 3 -46.76 -8.96 -7.80
N PRO A 4 -46.22 -9.68 -6.80
CA PRO A 4 -45.09 -9.20 -6.02
C PRO A 4 -43.79 -9.89 -6.45
N LEU A 5 -42.77 -9.06 -6.65
CA LEU A 5 -41.36 -9.24 -6.29
C LEU A 5 -40.65 -10.57 -6.62
N ALA A 6 -39.73 -10.49 -7.58
CA ALA A 6 -38.41 -11.15 -7.47
C ALA A 6 -37.36 -10.30 -8.21
N GLN A 7 -37.09 -9.11 -7.68
CA GLN A 7 -35.88 -8.39 -8.05
C GLN A 7 -34.72 -9.14 -7.39
N SER A 8 -34.14 -10.08 -8.13
CA SER A 8 -32.90 -10.77 -7.76
C SER A 8 -31.80 -9.72 -7.67
N ALA A 9 -31.60 -9.17 -6.47
CA ALA A 9 -30.40 -8.43 -6.13
C ALA A 9 -29.23 -9.41 -6.23
N SER A 10 -28.58 -9.41 -7.40
CA SER A 10 -27.32 -10.12 -7.63
C SER A 10 -26.32 -9.58 -6.63
N LEU A 11 -26.06 -10.33 -5.57
CA LEU A 11 -24.97 -10.15 -4.63
C LEU A 11 -23.65 -10.64 -5.24
N ASP A 12 -23.47 -10.41 -6.54
CA ASP A 12 -22.24 -10.77 -7.24
C ASP A 12 -21.25 -9.61 -7.09
N ASP A 13 -20.12 -9.96 -6.50
CA ASP A 13 -18.83 -9.33 -6.69
C ASP A 13 -18.67 -7.89 -6.17
N THR A 14 -18.58 -7.75 -4.84
CA THR A 14 -17.71 -6.72 -4.25
C THR A 14 -16.36 -7.33 -3.89
N VAL A 15 -15.75 -8.11 -4.79
CA VAL A 15 -14.31 -8.33 -4.70
C VAL A 15 -13.66 -6.99 -5.04
N PRO A 16 -12.91 -6.36 -4.12
CA PRO A 16 -12.19 -5.15 -4.47
C PRO A 16 -11.24 -5.51 -5.62
N GLN A 17 -11.57 -5.05 -6.83
CA GLN A 17 -10.66 -5.19 -7.94
C GLN A 17 -9.34 -4.53 -7.50
N PRO A 18 -8.20 -5.22 -7.69
CA PRO A 18 -6.93 -4.60 -7.40
C PRO A 18 -6.88 -3.30 -8.21
N PRO A 19 -6.45 -2.18 -7.61
CA PRO A 19 -6.36 -0.94 -8.34
C PRO A 19 -5.51 -1.18 -9.59
N ASP A 20 -6.00 -0.71 -10.75
CA ASP A 20 -5.26 -0.71 -12.01
C ASP A 20 -4.12 0.32 -11.90
N CYS A 21 -3.15 0.04 -11.03
CA CYS A 21 -1.94 0.83 -10.86
C CYS A 21 -1.02 0.53 -12.04
N SER A 22 -0.71 1.57 -12.81
CA SER A 22 0.28 1.49 -13.88
C SER A 22 1.67 1.21 -13.32
N HIS A 23 2.60 0.85 -14.20
CA HIS A 23 3.99 0.63 -13.82
C HIS A 23 4.63 1.87 -13.16
N ASP A 24 4.28 3.07 -13.63
CA ASP A 24 4.77 4.33 -13.08
C ASP A 24 4.14 4.63 -11.71
N ASP A 25 2.87 4.29 -11.50
CA ASP A 25 2.22 4.41 -10.18
C ASP A 25 2.95 3.56 -9.14
N TRP A 26 3.28 2.31 -9.48
CA TRP A 26 4.04 1.44 -8.59
C TRP A 26 5.45 1.96 -8.31
N ARG A 27 6.11 2.57 -9.30
CA ARG A 27 7.41 3.24 -9.09
C ARG A 27 7.29 4.42 -8.13
N TRP A 28 6.26 5.25 -8.30
CA TRP A 28 6.00 6.38 -7.39
C TRP A 28 5.66 5.92 -5.98
N ILE A 29 4.84 4.87 -5.83
CA ILE A 29 4.53 4.27 -4.53
C ILE A 29 5.80 3.76 -3.86
N ARG A 30 6.66 3.04 -4.59
CA ARG A 30 7.95 2.55 -4.08
C ARG A 30 8.83 3.70 -3.58
N ASP A 31 8.93 4.77 -4.34
CA ASP A 31 9.79 5.90 -3.98
C ASP A 31 9.18 6.72 -2.82
N ALA A 32 7.86 6.85 -2.77
CA ALA A 32 7.14 7.43 -1.63
C ALA A 32 7.35 6.64 -0.34
N LEU A 33 7.31 5.30 -0.39
CA LEU A 33 7.59 4.43 0.76
C LEU A 33 9.03 4.61 1.26
N ARG A 34 10.01 4.70 0.35
CA ARG A 34 11.42 4.99 0.71
C ARG A 34 11.58 6.38 1.33
N TYR A 35 10.86 7.37 0.82
CA TYR A 35 10.86 8.71 1.39
C TYR A 35 10.25 8.71 2.80
N LEU A 36 9.10 8.05 2.98
CA LEU A 36 8.43 7.93 4.26
C LEU A 36 9.32 7.23 5.30
N GLY A 37 10.00 6.13 4.93
CA GLY A 37 10.95 5.47 5.83
C GLY A 37 12.06 6.41 6.33
N ARG A 38 12.65 7.22 5.44
CA ARG A 38 13.66 8.23 5.83
C ARG A 38 13.09 9.31 6.75
N ASP A 39 11.85 9.73 6.51
CA ASP A 39 11.18 10.73 7.34
C ASP A 39 10.84 10.17 8.74
N LEU A 40 10.36 8.93 8.82
CA LEU A 40 10.12 8.22 10.08
C LEU A 40 11.40 8.10 10.90
N HIS A 41 12.52 7.73 10.26
CA HIS A 41 13.83 7.68 10.91
C HIS A 41 14.25 9.05 11.45
N ARG A 42 14.04 10.14 10.69
CA ARG A 42 14.34 11.49 11.19
C ARG A 42 13.47 11.84 12.41
N ARG A 43 12.17 11.56 12.37
CA ARG A 43 11.24 11.84 13.47
C ARG A 43 11.54 11.01 14.72
N SER A 44 12.14 9.83 14.55
CA SER A 44 12.46 8.92 15.65
C SER A 44 13.45 9.51 16.66
N TYR A 45 14.25 10.50 16.25
CA TYR A 45 15.17 11.22 17.14
C TYR A 45 14.47 12.23 18.07
N ALA A 46 13.26 12.66 17.73
CA ALA A 46 12.51 13.66 18.50
C ALA A 46 11.56 13.06 19.55
N VAL A 47 11.51 11.73 19.67
CA VAL A 47 10.58 11.01 20.55
C VAL A 47 11.32 10.10 21.54
N ASP A 48 10.61 9.72 22.60
CA ASP A 48 11.06 8.74 23.59
C ASP A 48 11.27 7.34 22.97
N SER A 49 11.89 6.44 23.75
CA SER A 49 12.25 5.09 23.30
C SER A 49 11.04 4.25 22.88
N GLN A 50 9.92 4.34 23.60
CA GLN A 50 8.73 3.54 23.30
C GLN A 50 8.09 3.96 21.98
N ARG A 51 7.95 5.26 21.73
CA ARG A 51 7.41 5.76 20.45
C ARG A 51 8.41 5.58 19.31
N ARG A 52 9.71 5.62 19.58
CA ARG A 52 10.78 5.35 18.61
C ARG A 52 10.68 3.94 18.04
N GLU A 53 10.48 2.94 18.89
CA GLU A 53 10.32 1.53 18.47
C GLU A 53 9.19 1.36 17.47
N LEU A 54 8.04 2.02 17.69
CA LEU A 54 6.91 1.99 16.76
C LEU A 54 7.25 2.64 15.41
N LEU A 55 7.95 3.78 15.42
CA LEU A 55 8.38 4.45 14.18
C LEU A 55 9.38 3.62 13.39
N TRP A 56 10.26 2.89 14.08
CA TRP A 56 11.22 1.99 13.44
C TRP A 56 10.54 0.76 12.85
N ALA A 57 9.58 0.15 13.56
CA ALA A 57 8.79 -0.95 13.03
C ALA A 57 8.01 -0.53 11.76
N GLU A 58 7.43 0.66 11.75
CA GLU A 58 6.72 1.20 10.57
C GLU A 58 7.69 1.53 9.42
N MET A 59 8.88 2.07 9.73
CA MET A 59 9.95 2.28 8.75
C MET A 59 10.33 0.97 8.07
N ASP A 60 10.57 -0.09 8.85
CA ASP A 60 10.91 -1.42 8.32
C ASP A 60 9.80 -1.96 7.43
N ALA A 61 8.53 -1.82 7.82
CA ALA A 61 7.39 -2.21 7.00
C ALA A 61 7.35 -1.44 5.66
N CYS A 62 7.62 -0.13 5.68
CA CYS A 62 7.70 0.69 4.47
C CYS A 62 8.82 0.22 3.53
N LEU A 63 10.00 -0.07 4.09
CA LEU A 63 11.17 -0.51 3.31
C LEU A 63 10.95 -1.90 2.70
N LEU A 64 10.42 -2.85 3.47
CA LEU A 64 10.07 -4.18 3.00
C LEU A 64 9.02 -4.14 1.88
N LEU A 65 8.00 -3.29 2.02
CA LEU A 65 6.99 -3.13 0.97
C LEU A 65 7.59 -2.52 -0.29
N ALA A 66 8.45 -1.51 -0.16
CA ALA A 66 9.14 -0.90 -1.30
C ALA A 66 10.03 -1.91 -2.04
N GLU A 67 10.72 -2.80 -1.31
CA GLU A 67 11.52 -3.88 -1.88
C GLU A 67 10.64 -4.88 -2.64
N ARG A 68 9.53 -5.32 -2.05
CA ARG A 68 8.56 -6.21 -2.72
C ARG A 68 8.00 -5.62 -4.00
N ILE A 69 7.66 -4.33 -3.99
CA ILE A 69 7.22 -3.62 -5.20
C ILE A 69 8.36 -3.60 -6.21
N GLY A 70 9.58 -3.24 -5.80
CA GLY A 70 10.76 -3.23 -6.67
C GLY A 70 11.04 -4.57 -7.34
N ALA A 71 10.88 -5.69 -6.62
CA ALA A 71 11.05 -7.04 -7.15
C ALA A 71 9.92 -7.49 -8.10
N SER A 72 8.74 -6.86 -8.00
CA SER A 72 7.58 -7.18 -8.85
C SER A 72 7.51 -6.32 -10.12
N LEU A 73 8.25 -5.21 -10.15
CA LEU A 73 8.34 -4.34 -11.31
C LEU A 73 9.39 -4.89 -12.28
N PRO A 74 9.05 -5.11 -13.56
CA PRO A 74 10.06 -5.43 -14.56
C PRO A 74 11.09 -4.30 -14.60
N ASP A 75 12.37 -4.68 -14.47
CA ASP A 75 13.48 -3.74 -14.63
C ASP A 75 13.35 -3.13 -16.03
N PRO A 76 13.18 -1.81 -16.18
CA PRO A 76 13.29 -1.20 -17.50
C PRO A 76 14.72 -1.50 -17.98
N GLU A 77 14.83 -2.32 -19.01
CA GLU A 77 16.09 -2.79 -19.58
C GLU A 77 17.16 -1.69 -19.64
N LEU A 78 18.37 -2.05 -19.17
CA LEU A 78 19.64 -1.40 -19.46
C LEU A 78 19.82 -1.13 -20.96
#